data_AF-A0A2U1S6P7-F1
#
_entry.id   AF-A0A2U1S6P7-F1
#
_cell.length_a   1.000
_cell.length_b   1.000
_cell.length_c   1.000
_cell.angle_alpha   90.00
_cell.angle_beta   90.00
_cell.angle_gamma   90.00
#
_symmetry.space_group_name_H-M   'P 1'
#
loop_
_entity.id
_entity.type
_entity.pdbx_description
1 polymer ?
#
loop_
_entity_poly.entity_id
_entity_poly.type
_entity_poly.pdbx_seq_one_letter_code
_entity_poly.pdbx_strand_id
1 'polypeptide(L)'
;MLILGPVIFGFILGFVVGVQIKTNSKQETKFTLASFVAIIIAGLLMAWQLGAYPFYTDVPIATGFIFALIGVLIGKLVSSAGEA
;
A
#
# COMPACT_ATOMS: atom_id res chain seq x y z
N MET A 1 16.71 -12.63 -5.60
CA MET A 1 15.70 -13.55 -6.17
C MET A 1 14.30 -12.99 -5.93
N LEU A 2 13.50 -12.75 -6.98
CA LEU A 2 12.18 -12.13 -6.82
C LEU A 2 11.19 -13.13 -6.21
N ILE A 3 10.80 -12.90 -4.96
CA ILE A 3 9.80 -13.72 -4.29
C ILE A 3 8.41 -13.20 -4.68
N LEU A 4 7.65 -14.03 -5.39
CA LEU A 4 6.32 -13.65 -5.90
C LEU A 4 5.27 -13.46 -4.80
N GLY A 5 5.40 -14.15 -3.66
CA GLY A 5 4.46 -14.05 -2.55
C GLY A 5 4.23 -12.61 -2.07
N PRO A 6 5.27 -11.91 -1.58
CA PRO A 6 5.17 -10.51 -1.16
C PRO A 6 4.63 -9.59 -2.26
N VAL A 7 4.99 -9.84 -3.52
CA VAL A 7 4.55 -9.05 -4.68
C VAL A 7 3.04 -9.17 -4.89
N ILE A 8 2.52 -10.40 -4.95
CA ILE A 8 1.10 -10.67 -5.20
C ILE A 8 0.25 -10.21 -4.01
N PHE A 9 0.64 -10.58 -2.78
CA PHE A 9 -0.11 -10.21 -1.59
C PHE A 9 -0.06 -8.71 -1.31
N GLY A 10 1.10 -8.07 -1.49
CA GLY A 10 1.24 -6.64 -1.40
C GLY A 10 0.28 -5.93 -2.35
N PHE A 11 0.28 -6.33 -3.62
CA PHE A 11 -0.62 -5.77 -4.62
C PHE A 11 -2.11 -5.93 -4.26
N ILE A 12 -2.56 -7.13 -3.89
CA ILE A 12 -3.97 -7.39 -3.56
C ILE A 12 -4.40 -6.55 -2.36
N LEU A 13 -3.63 -6.56 -1.27
CA LEU A 13 -3.95 -5.78 -0.07
C LEU A 13 -3.97 -4.28 -0.36
N GLY A 14 -2.97 -3.79 -1.10
CA GLY A 14 -2.93 -2.41 -1.56
C GLY A 14 -4.14 -2.04 -2.42
N PHE A 15 -4.51 -2.91 -3.36
CA PHE A 15 -5.65 -2.69 -4.25
C PHE A 15 -6.98 -2.62 -3.50
N VAL A 16 -7.23 -3.55 -2.57
CA VAL A 16 -8.43 -3.54 -1.72
C VAL A 16 -8.51 -2.24 -0.92
N VAL A 17 -7.40 -1.81 -0.31
CA VAL A 17 -7.35 -0.53 0.40
C VAL A 17 -7.59 0.65 -0.55
N GLY A 18 -6.96 0.65 -1.73
CA GLY A 18 -7.11 1.69 -2.75
C GLY A 18 -8.55 1.88 -3.22
N VAL A 19 -9.26 0.78 -3.50
CA VAL A 19 -10.68 0.81 -3.92
C VAL A 19 -11.58 1.36 -2.82
N GLN A 20 -11.23 1.14 -1.56
CA GLN A 20 -12.01 1.62 -0.42
C GLN A 20 -11.79 3.13 -0.13
N ILE A 21 -10.73 3.74 -0.67
CA ILE A 21 -10.47 5.17 -0.54
C ILE A 21 -11.42 5.94 -1.49
N LYS A 22 -12.61 6.26 -0.98
CA LYS A 22 -13.58 7.11 -1.65
C LYS A 22 -13.17 8.59 -1.59
N THR A 23 -13.09 9.24 -2.75
CA THR A 23 -12.80 10.68 -2.84
C THR A 23 -14.01 11.54 -2.44
N ASN A 24 -15.24 11.04 -2.63
CA ASN A 24 -16.48 11.76 -2.36
C ASN A 24 -17.32 11.09 -1.25
N SER A 25 -16.68 10.59 -0.20
CA SER A 25 -17.43 10.01 0.93
C SER A 25 -17.96 11.12 1.83
N LYS A 26 -19.28 11.19 2.02
CA LYS A 26 -19.92 11.90 3.16
C LYS A 26 -19.54 11.30 4.53
N GLN A 27 -18.58 10.37 4.57
CA GLN A 27 -18.06 9.79 5.80
C GLN A 27 -16.98 10.71 6.38
N GLU A 28 -17.15 11.04 7.66
CA GLU A 28 -16.31 11.91 8.48
C GLU A 28 -14.82 11.49 8.56
N THR A 29 -14.47 10.29 8.07
CA THR A 29 -13.09 9.78 8.01
C THR A 29 -12.33 10.40 6.83
N LYS A 30 -11.88 11.64 7.01
CA LYS A 30 -10.97 12.29 6.06
C LYS A 30 -9.62 11.58 6.11
N PHE A 31 -9.29 10.81 5.06
CA PHE A 31 -7.92 10.37 4.81
C PHE A 31 -7.05 11.60 4.56
N THR A 32 -6.50 12.15 5.64
CA THR A 32 -5.64 13.32 5.61
C THR A 32 -4.22 12.91 5.23
N LEU A 33 -3.39 13.87 4.84
CA LEU A 33 -1.97 13.65 4.56
C LEU A 33 -1.27 12.90 5.73
N ALA A 34 -1.66 13.21 6.97
CA ALA A 34 -1.12 12.54 8.16
C ALA A 34 -1.46 11.04 8.23
N SER A 35 -2.60 10.61 7.68
CA SER A 35 -2.98 9.20 7.60
C SER A 35 -2.03 8.42 6.70
N PHE A 36 -1.62 9.01 5.56
CA PHE A 36 -0.62 8.42 4.67
C PHE A 36 0.75 8.32 5.34
N VAL A 37 1.17 9.35 6.06
CA VAL A 37 2.43 9.33 6.82
C VAL A 37 2.42 8.21 7.87
N ALA A 38 1.32 8.05 8.62
CA ALA A 38 1.18 6.98 9.61
C ALA A 38 1.25 5.57 8.98
N ILE A 39 0.62 5.38 7.82
CA ILE A 39 0.67 4.11 7.06
C ILE A 39 2.11 3.80 6.61
N ILE A 40 2.86 4.81 6.15
CA ILE A 40 4.27 4.63 5.75
C ILE A 40 5.12 4.21 6.95
N ILE A 41 4.98 4.87 8.10
CA ILE A 41 5.72 4.53 9.33
C ILE A 41 5.39 3.11 9.79
N ALA A 42 4.10 2.75 9.83
CA ALA A 42 3.67 1.40 10.18
C ALA A 42 4.24 0.35 9.22
N GLY A 43 4.27 0.64 7.91
CA GLY A 43 4.88 -0.23 6.91
C GLY A 43 6.38 -0.44 7.12
N LEU A 44 7.12 0.62 7.46
CA LEU A 44 8.55 0.55 7.80
C LEU A 44 8.81 -0.30 9.06
N LEU A 45 8.01 -0.11 10.11
CA LEU A 45 8.12 -0.89 11.36
C LEU A 45 7.84 -2.37 11.10
N MET A 46 6.80 -2.70 10.33
CA MET A 46 6.48 -4.08 9.95
C MET A 46 7.58 -4.71 9.09
N ALA A 47 8.14 -3.96 8.13
CA ALA A 47 9.24 -4.45 7.29
C ALA A 47 10.51 -4.75 8.12
N TRP A 48 10.79 -3.94 9.14
CA TRP A 48 11.85 -4.19 10.11
C TRP A 48 11.58 -5.44 10.95
N GLN A 49 10.35 -5.60 11.45
CA GLN A 49 9.97 -6.74 12.29
C GLN A 49 9.97 -8.08 11.53
N LEU A 50 9.53 -8.08 10.27
CA LEU A 50 9.58 -9.26 9.40
C LEU A 50 11.01 -9.67 8.98
N GLY A 51 12.05 -8.96 9.44
CA GLY A 51 13.46 -9.27 9.17
C GLY A 51 13.90 -9.02 7.73
N ALA A 52 13.00 -8.49 6.91
CA ALA A 52 13.22 -8.32 5.50
C ALA A 52 13.94 -6.98 5.22
N TYR A 53 13.73 -5.97 6.06
CA TYR A 53 14.53 -4.73 6.09
C TYR A 53 15.50 -4.73 7.30
N PRO A 54 16.79 -4.33 7.14
CA PRO A 54 17.46 -3.77 5.95
C PRO A 54 18.17 -4.81 5.07
N PHE A 55 17.92 -6.11 5.26
CA PHE A 55 18.76 -7.19 4.71
C PHE A 55 18.34 -7.70 3.32
N TYR A 56 17.58 -6.93 2.56
CA TYR A 56 17.32 -7.26 1.16
C TYR A 56 18.62 -7.14 0.36
N THR A 57 19.05 -8.23 -0.27
CA THR A 57 20.24 -8.27 -1.12
C THR A 57 20.03 -7.63 -2.50
N ASP A 58 18.77 -7.47 -2.93
CA ASP A 58 18.42 -7.01 -4.28
C ASP A 58 17.87 -5.57 -4.34
N VAL A 59 16.98 -5.18 -3.40
CA VAL A 59 16.32 -3.86 -3.41
C VAL A 59 16.21 -3.28 -2.00
N PRO A 60 16.52 -1.99 -1.77
CA PRO A 60 16.54 -1.38 -0.43
C PRO A 60 15.16 -1.32 0.25
N ILE A 61 14.09 -1.56 -0.50
CA ILE A 61 12.71 -1.50 -0.06
C ILE A 61 12.02 -2.82 -0.41
N ALA A 62 11.21 -3.33 0.52
CA ALA A 62 10.43 -4.55 0.33
C ALA A 62 9.62 -4.53 -0.97
N THR A 63 9.78 -5.54 -1.83
CA THR A 63 9.01 -5.65 -3.07
C THR A 63 7.50 -5.67 -2.79
N GLY A 64 7.06 -6.30 -1.71
CA GLY A 64 5.65 -6.27 -1.31
C GLY A 64 5.13 -4.89 -0.89
N PHE A 65 5.98 -4.05 -0.30
CA PHE A 65 5.60 -2.66 0.02
C PHE A 65 5.43 -1.83 -1.25
N ILE A 66 6.36 -1.96 -2.21
CA ILE A 66 6.28 -1.28 -3.51
C ILE A 66 4.98 -1.68 -4.24
N PHE A 67 4.70 -2.99 -4.30
CA PHE A 67 3.50 -3.48 -4.99
C PHE A 67 2.21 -3.13 -4.24
N ALA A 68 2.23 -3.02 -2.91
CA ALA A 68 1.11 -2.48 -2.15
C ALA A 68 0.83 -1.01 -2.50
N LEU A 69 1.86 -0.17 -2.62
CA LEU A 69 1.67 1.22 -3.07
C LEU A 69 1.08 1.28 -4.49
N ILE A 70 1.57 0.46 -5.41
CA ILE A 70 1.02 0.36 -6.77
C ILE A 70 -0.45 -0.09 -6.71
N GLY A 71 -0.77 -1.10 -5.92
CA GLY A 71 -2.13 -1.57 -5.69
C GLY A 71 -3.05 -0.45 -5.20
N VAL A 72 -2.63 0.33 -4.20
CA VAL A 72 -3.41 1.46 -3.67
C VAL A 72 -3.70 2.50 -4.75
N LEU A 73 -2.70 2.87 -5.54
CA LEU A 73 -2.87 3.85 -6.62
C LEU A 73 -3.85 3.37 -7.69
N ILE A 74 -3.70 2.12 -8.16
CA ILE A 74 -4.59 1.53 -9.16
C ILE A 74 -6.00 1.35 -8.60
N GLY A 75 -6.14 0.85 -7.38
CA GLY A 75 -7.42 0.67 -6.72
C GLY A 75 -8.18 1.99 -6.57
N LYS A 76 -7.47 3.06 -6.21
CA LYS A 76 -8.04 4.41 -6.14
C LYS A 76 -8.47 4.92 -7.51
N LEU A 77 -7.65 4.73 -8.56
CA LEU A 77 -8.02 5.13 -9.92
C LEU A 77 -9.27 4.41 -10.41
N VAL A 78 -9.37 3.09 -10.16
CA VAL A 78 -10.56 2.29 -10.49
C VAL A 78 -11.79 2.78 -9.72
N SER A 79 -11.66 3.05 -8.42
CA SER A 79 -12.78 3.58 -7.62
C SER A 79 -13.23 4.96 -8.12
N SER A 80 -12.29 5.84 -8.47
CA SER A 80 -12.61 7.17 -8.99
C SER A 80 -13.26 7.12 -10.38
N ALA A 81 -12.88 6.17 -11.23
CA ALA A 81 -13.49 5.97 -12.53
C ALA A 81 -14.93 5.45 -12.43
N GLY A 82 -15.28 4.70 -11.37
CA GLY A 82 -16.65 4.27 -11.12
C GLY A 82 -17.56 5.32 -10.47
N GLU A 83 -17.00 6.46 -10.04
CA GLU A 83 -17.75 7.58 -9.43
C GLU A 83 -18.08 8.72 -10.43
N ALA A 84 -17.61 8.62 -11.68
CA ALA A 84 -17.88 9.58 -12.78
C ALA A 84 -19.05 9.13 -13.67
#